data_AF-K3UR69-F1
#
_entry.id   AF-K3UR69-F1
#
_cell.length_a   1.000
_cell.length_b   1.000
_cell.length_c   1.000
_cell.angle_alpha   90.00
_cell.angle_beta   90.00
_cell.angle_gamma   90.00
#
_symmetry.space_group_name_H-M   'P 1'
#
loop_
_entity.id
_entity.type
_entity.pdbx_description
1 polymer ?
#
loop_
_entity_poly.entity_id
_entity_poly.type
_entity_poly.pdbx_seq_one_letter_code
_entity_poly.pdbx_strand_id
1 'polypeptide(L)'
;MRGRDIRVKTVRYPISKHLRASYDQKKEWCNIRQRNFCAVKSALLRGDTSVTLLNWYDVPDYMWNHLTQADEEIDTLQIDAFALTPKPAHDPDPSGNLQADARKDIESRKWYGLKFTFVKVLAKGGQGYVSLWHVTFDDGSTKKVVIKKGLSPSFDPEKEASFHLRYKDAEHTTQVIDLNQYSKDIQEELLKKDPACRPRFMKGYPWDAKRLGCAVFEYVAYGDVWKYMESIVPGKKKKFPNQVLWGIMECFALALATVSYTPSFDGDNTFEKDYRRAEELDKVEDLLDHGRRAWYSEHDVHQDLEALNVLMGEDPAHGNQPIFKLHDLGAFSECMRREWRNVTEFKIWERRHYPKDHAVTPVGYCQEQISKEWDSLPIRCEKSEVQKMFCGSDFRRGTKCAGRYGTWTNVFLIARVMESMITREIMRTKCMLGSTQSYATSSACASTKTLPTDPNHWIY
;
A
#
# COMPACT_ATOMS: atom_id res chain seq x y z
N MET A 1 -9.83 -30.59 -1.79
CA MET A 1 -9.13 -30.88 -3.08
C MET A 1 -7.75 -30.25 -2.99
N ARG A 2 -6.64 -30.83 -3.45
CA ARG A 2 -5.36 -30.07 -3.42
C ARG A 2 -5.30 -29.08 -4.57
N GLY A 3 -4.55 -27.99 -4.41
CA GLY A 3 -4.37 -26.99 -5.46
C GLY A 3 -3.94 -27.58 -6.81
N ARG A 4 -2.99 -28.52 -6.78
CA ARG A 4 -2.50 -29.27 -7.95
C ARG A 4 -3.56 -30.13 -8.65
N ASP A 5 -4.67 -30.44 -7.97
CA ASP A 5 -5.78 -31.24 -8.51
C ASP A 5 -6.85 -30.36 -9.19
N ILE A 6 -6.61 -29.05 -9.35
CA ILE A 6 -7.55 -28.12 -9.98
C ILE A 6 -7.90 -28.56 -11.41
N ARG A 7 -9.20 -28.56 -11.74
CA ARG A 7 -9.67 -28.97 -13.06
C ARG A 7 -9.38 -27.92 -14.12
N VAL A 8 -8.75 -28.32 -15.22
CA VAL A 8 -8.48 -27.42 -16.35
C VAL A 8 -9.63 -27.46 -17.37
N LYS A 9 -10.13 -26.27 -17.72
CA LYS A 9 -11.01 -26.06 -18.87
C LYS A 9 -10.21 -25.42 -20.00
N THR A 10 -9.93 -26.18 -21.05
CA THR A 10 -9.15 -25.67 -22.17
C THR A 10 -10.01 -24.89 -23.15
N VAL A 11 -9.57 -23.68 -23.49
CA VAL A 11 -10.13 -22.89 -24.59
C VAL A 11 -9.10 -22.83 -25.71
N ARG A 12 -9.52 -23.23 -26.92
CA ARG A 12 -8.70 -23.08 -28.13
C ARG A 12 -8.62 -21.60 -28.48
N TYR A 13 -7.44 -21.02 -28.34
CA TYR A 13 -7.17 -19.63 -28.68
C TYR A 13 -6.39 -19.56 -30.00
N PRO A 14 -6.89 -18.81 -31.01
CA PRO A 14 -6.26 -18.76 -32.32
C PRO A 14 -4.87 -18.13 -32.23
N ILE A 15 -3.83 -18.91 -32.54
CA ILE A 15 -2.44 -18.42 -32.60
C ILE A 15 -2.24 -17.58 -33.87
N SER A 16 -3.07 -17.79 -34.90
CA SER A 16 -2.89 -17.29 -36.27
C SER A 16 -3.24 -15.82 -36.52
N LYS A 17 -4.04 -15.15 -35.68
CA LYS A 17 -4.46 -13.75 -35.92
C LYS A 17 -3.30 -12.73 -35.97
N HIS A 18 -2.09 -13.09 -35.54
CA HIS A 18 -1.01 -12.12 -35.32
C HIS A 18 0.40 -12.58 -35.76
N LEU A 19 0.49 -13.52 -36.71
CA LEU A 19 1.77 -13.93 -37.31
C LEU A 19 2.55 -12.77 -37.98
N ARG A 20 1.87 -11.66 -38.27
CA ARG A 20 2.40 -10.45 -38.92
C ARG A 20 2.77 -9.29 -37.98
N ALA A 21 2.60 -9.46 -36.66
CA ALA A 21 2.94 -8.41 -35.71
C ALA A 21 4.46 -8.18 -35.62
N SER A 22 4.87 -6.91 -35.52
CA SER A 22 6.27 -6.54 -35.36
C SER A 22 6.84 -7.08 -34.04
N TYR A 23 8.17 -7.10 -33.93
CA TYR A 23 8.84 -7.50 -32.68
C TYR A 23 8.45 -6.58 -31.51
N ASP A 24 8.32 -5.28 -31.75
CA ASP A 24 7.94 -4.31 -30.72
C ASP A 24 6.50 -4.48 -30.27
N GLN A 25 5.57 -4.73 -31.20
CA GLN A 25 4.17 -5.04 -30.86
C GLN A 25 4.06 -6.29 -29.97
N LYS A 26 4.88 -7.31 -30.22
CA LYS A 26 4.88 -8.54 -29.41
C LYS A 26 5.36 -8.31 -27.97
N LYS A 27 6.19 -7.30 -27.71
CA LYS A 27 6.60 -6.91 -26.35
C LYS A 27 5.50 -6.24 -25.55
N GLU A 28 4.54 -5.61 -26.24
CA GLU A 28 3.40 -4.94 -25.60
C GLU A 28 2.25 -5.88 -25.25
N TRP A 29 2.34 -7.15 -25.64
CA TRP A 29 1.30 -8.16 -25.42
C TRP A 29 1.62 -9.13 -24.29
N CYS A 30 0.56 -9.59 -23.62
CA CYS A 30 0.67 -10.73 -22.73
C CYS A 30 0.81 -12.02 -23.55
N ASN A 31 1.69 -12.92 -23.11
CA ASN A 31 1.81 -14.24 -23.72
C ASN A 31 0.92 -15.28 -22.99
N ILE A 32 0.58 -16.37 -23.70
CA ILE A 32 -0.29 -17.43 -23.18
C ILE A 32 0.23 -18.01 -21.86
N ARG A 33 1.55 -18.21 -21.74
CA ARG A 33 2.17 -18.78 -20.54
C ARG A 33 1.98 -17.87 -19.33
N GLN A 34 2.29 -16.58 -19.47
CA GLN A 34 2.12 -15.57 -18.43
C GLN A 34 0.65 -15.52 -17.99
N ARG A 35 -0.27 -15.37 -18.95
CA ARG A 35 -1.70 -15.33 -18.66
C ARG A 35 -2.21 -16.58 -17.94
N ASN A 36 -1.84 -17.77 -18.42
CA ASN A 36 -2.27 -19.03 -17.81
C ASN A 36 -1.69 -19.22 -16.41
N PHE A 37 -0.41 -18.88 -16.20
CA PHE A 37 0.18 -18.89 -14.86
C PHE A 37 -0.61 -18.00 -13.90
N CYS A 38 -0.93 -16.79 -14.35
CA CYS A 38 -1.70 -15.84 -13.58
C CYS A 38 -3.12 -16.36 -13.26
N ALA A 39 -3.80 -16.97 -14.25
CA ALA A 39 -5.11 -17.58 -14.07
C ALA A 39 -5.09 -18.72 -13.04
N VAL A 40 -4.13 -19.65 -13.13
CA VAL A 40 -3.96 -20.74 -12.15
C VAL A 40 -3.74 -20.16 -10.77
N LYS A 41 -2.78 -19.24 -10.62
CA LYS A 41 -2.47 -18.64 -9.31
C LYS A 41 -3.70 -18.01 -8.66
N SER A 42 -4.46 -17.18 -9.36
CA SER A 42 -5.67 -16.60 -8.76
C SER A 42 -6.79 -17.60 -8.53
N ALA A 43 -6.92 -18.62 -9.36
CA ALA A 43 -7.91 -19.68 -9.12
C ALA A 43 -7.61 -20.40 -7.80
N LEU A 44 -6.34 -20.74 -7.53
CA LEU A 44 -5.93 -21.32 -6.25
C LEU A 44 -6.23 -20.37 -5.08
N LEU A 45 -5.87 -19.10 -5.21
CA LEU A 45 -6.13 -18.08 -4.19
C LEU A 45 -7.63 -17.94 -3.90
N ARG A 46 -8.48 -17.90 -4.93
CA ARG A 46 -9.94 -17.84 -4.77
C ARG A 46 -10.54 -19.14 -4.21
N GLY A 47 -9.78 -20.23 -4.17
CA GLY A 47 -10.27 -21.57 -3.83
C GLY A 47 -11.12 -22.20 -4.93
N ASP A 48 -10.95 -21.79 -6.19
CA ASP A 48 -11.67 -22.37 -7.33
C ASP A 48 -11.25 -23.81 -7.58
N THR A 49 -12.23 -24.71 -7.79
CA THR A 49 -11.98 -26.11 -8.18
C THR A 49 -11.79 -26.31 -9.69
N SER A 50 -11.81 -25.23 -10.47
CA SER A 50 -11.52 -25.26 -11.90
C SER A 50 -11.02 -23.91 -12.44
N VAL A 51 -10.13 -23.95 -13.43
CA VAL A 51 -9.56 -22.77 -14.10
C VAL A 51 -9.65 -22.90 -15.61
N THR A 52 -9.88 -21.79 -16.30
CA THR A 52 -9.91 -21.75 -17.77
C THR A 52 -8.54 -21.38 -18.32
N LEU A 53 -7.93 -22.23 -19.15
CA LEU A 53 -6.60 -22.03 -19.72
C LEU A 53 -6.64 -21.97 -21.25
N LEU A 54 -5.83 -21.08 -21.82
CA LEU A 54 -5.71 -20.95 -23.27
C LEU A 54 -4.70 -21.97 -23.80
N ASN A 55 -5.12 -22.84 -24.71
CA ASN A 55 -4.28 -23.85 -25.37
C ASN A 55 -3.53 -24.83 -24.46
N TRP A 56 -3.85 -24.89 -23.16
CA TRP A 56 -3.29 -25.85 -22.21
C TRP A 56 -4.38 -26.83 -21.76
N TYR A 57 -4.08 -28.12 -21.87
CA TYR A 57 -4.93 -29.20 -21.36
C TYR A 57 -4.69 -29.45 -19.88
N ASP A 58 -3.44 -29.23 -19.43
CA ASP A 58 -3.01 -29.36 -18.04
C ASP A 58 -2.03 -28.22 -17.69
N VAL A 59 -1.80 -28.00 -16.39
CA VAL A 59 -0.76 -27.08 -15.92
C VAL A 59 0.60 -27.80 -15.98
N PRO A 60 1.62 -27.25 -16.66
CA PRO A 60 2.93 -27.88 -16.73
C PRO A 60 3.57 -28.07 -15.34
N ASP A 61 4.17 -29.24 -15.11
CA ASP A 61 4.70 -29.64 -13.80
C ASP A 61 5.66 -28.63 -13.16
N TYR A 62 6.56 -28.07 -13.97
CA TYR A 62 7.54 -27.10 -13.47
C TYR A 62 6.90 -25.83 -12.90
N MET A 63 5.65 -25.52 -13.26
CA MET A 63 4.96 -24.33 -12.76
C MET A 63 4.43 -24.51 -11.35
N TRP A 64 4.13 -25.73 -10.92
CA TRP A 64 3.68 -26.01 -9.56
C TRP A 64 4.73 -25.63 -8.52
N ASN A 65 6.01 -25.76 -8.86
CA ASN A 65 7.13 -25.35 -8.00
C ASN A 65 7.19 -23.84 -7.74
N HIS A 66 6.42 -23.05 -8.49
CA HIS A 66 6.33 -21.59 -8.34
C HIS A 66 5.00 -21.13 -7.73
N LEU A 67 4.16 -22.08 -7.27
CA LEU A 67 2.84 -21.81 -6.71
C LEU A 67 2.80 -22.34 -5.27
N THR A 68 2.88 -21.44 -4.30
CA THR A 68 2.85 -21.77 -2.87
C THR A 68 1.63 -22.61 -2.49
N GLN A 69 0.47 -22.31 -3.09
CA GLN A 69 -0.81 -22.99 -2.84
C GLN A 69 -0.99 -24.32 -3.60
N ALA A 70 0.03 -24.81 -4.33
CA ALA A 70 -0.10 -26.03 -5.14
C ALA A 70 -0.41 -27.28 -4.28
N ASP A 71 0.11 -27.32 -3.05
CA ASP A 71 -0.06 -28.45 -2.14
C ASP A 71 -1.10 -28.22 -1.04
N GLU A 72 -1.64 -27.01 -0.97
CA GLU A 72 -2.64 -26.65 0.01
C GLU A 72 -4.02 -27.22 -0.39
N GLU A 73 -4.85 -27.47 0.61
CA GLU A 73 -6.25 -27.79 0.36
C GLU A 73 -7.00 -26.54 -0.12
N ILE A 74 -7.52 -26.61 -1.33
CA ILE A 74 -8.46 -25.64 -1.91
C ILE A 74 -9.90 -26.13 -1.69
N ASP A 75 -10.86 -25.20 -1.74
CA ASP A 75 -12.30 -25.41 -1.47
C ASP A 75 -12.68 -25.48 0.02
N THR A 76 -11.74 -25.19 0.93
CA THR A 76 -11.99 -25.07 2.38
C THR A 76 -11.63 -23.67 2.89
N LEU A 77 -12.44 -23.16 3.83
CA LEU A 77 -12.19 -21.89 4.53
C LEU A 77 -11.01 -22.07 5.48
N GLN A 78 -9.93 -21.30 5.28
CA GLN A 78 -8.75 -21.34 6.14
C GLN A 78 -8.64 -20.04 6.93
N ILE A 79 -9.28 -19.95 8.10
CA ILE A 79 -9.08 -18.81 8.99
C ILE A 79 -7.78 -19.02 9.76
N ASP A 80 -6.71 -18.33 9.33
CA ASP A 80 -5.50 -18.21 10.15
C ASP A 80 -5.72 -17.06 11.15
N ALA A 81 -5.74 -17.35 12.45
CA ALA A 81 -5.58 -16.29 13.44
C ALA A 81 -4.16 -15.68 13.27
N PHE A 82 -3.94 -14.42 13.70
CA PHE A 82 -2.56 -13.97 13.96
C PHE A 82 -1.89 -15.05 14.81
N ALA A 83 -0.70 -15.49 14.40
CA ALA A 83 -0.02 -16.61 15.05
C ALA A 83 -0.09 -16.42 16.58
N LEU A 84 -0.79 -17.33 17.27
CA LEU A 84 -0.97 -17.29 18.72
C LEU A 84 0.36 -17.42 19.47
N THR A 85 1.43 -17.72 18.74
CA THR A 85 2.80 -17.73 19.21
C THR A 85 3.57 -16.71 18.38
N PRO A 86 4.13 -15.65 18.98
CA PRO A 86 5.04 -14.75 18.28
C PRO A 86 6.15 -15.59 17.65
N LYS A 87 6.31 -15.53 16.33
CA LYS A 87 7.53 -16.06 15.73
C LYS A 87 8.70 -15.28 16.32
N PRO A 88 9.82 -15.93 16.68
CA PRO A 88 10.99 -15.19 17.13
C PRO A 88 11.31 -14.13 16.09
N ALA A 89 11.51 -12.89 16.53
CA ALA A 89 11.85 -11.79 15.64
C ALA A 89 13.09 -12.21 14.84
N HIS A 90 12.92 -12.46 13.54
CA HIS A 90 14.03 -12.80 12.67
C HIS A 90 14.95 -11.58 12.62
N ASP A 91 16.19 -11.75 13.07
CA ASP A 91 17.20 -10.70 12.91
C ASP A 91 17.29 -10.36 11.41
N PRO A 92 17.00 -9.12 10.98
CA PRO A 92 17.05 -8.77 9.57
C PRO A 92 18.47 -8.83 8.98
N ASP A 93 19.50 -8.89 9.83
CA ASP A 93 20.91 -8.94 9.44
C ASP A 93 21.72 -9.90 10.32
N PRO A 94 21.43 -11.22 10.29
CA PRO A 94 22.03 -12.19 11.20
C PRO A 94 23.55 -12.33 11.03
N SER A 95 24.09 -11.91 9.89
CA SER A 95 25.53 -11.93 9.58
C SER A 95 26.21 -10.58 9.74
N GLY A 96 25.48 -9.51 10.09
CA GLY A 96 26.03 -8.14 10.24
C GLY A 96 26.47 -7.47 8.93
N ASN A 97 26.14 -8.07 7.78
CA ASN A 97 26.62 -7.61 6.47
C ASN A 97 25.90 -6.33 6.04
N LEU A 98 24.59 -6.23 6.34
CA LEU A 98 23.80 -5.05 5.99
C LEU A 98 24.19 -3.85 6.86
N GLN A 99 24.46 -4.07 8.15
CA GLN A 99 24.98 -3.05 9.04
C GLN A 99 26.35 -2.54 8.57
N ALA A 100 27.25 -3.43 8.16
CA ALA A 100 28.53 -3.04 7.60
C ALA A 100 28.36 -2.20 6.32
N ASP A 101 27.47 -2.64 5.41
CA ASP A 101 27.17 -1.92 4.17
C ASP A 101 26.51 -0.54 4.41
N ALA A 102 25.63 -0.43 5.42
CA ALA A 102 24.97 0.82 5.78
C ALA A 102 25.98 1.87 6.24
N ARG A 103 26.98 1.44 7.03
CA ARG A 103 28.01 2.31 7.61
C ARG A 103 29.08 2.73 6.59
N LYS A 104 29.46 1.81 5.68
CA LYS A 104 30.63 1.93 4.79
C LYS A 104 30.73 3.26 4.05
N ASP A 105 29.60 3.82 3.62
CA ASP A 105 29.57 5.03 2.79
C ASP A 105 28.88 6.23 3.45
N ILE A 106 28.28 6.06 4.62
CA ILE A 106 27.53 7.11 5.33
C ILE A 106 28.29 7.52 6.59
N GLU A 107 28.55 6.60 7.51
CA GLU A 107 29.16 6.91 8.81
C GLU A 107 30.67 7.21 8.69
N SER A 108 31.33 6.61 7.70
CA SER A 108 32.77 6.80 7.44
C SER A 108 33.12 8.16 6.82
N ARG A 109 32.14 8.87 6.26
CA ARG A 109 32.35 10.12 5.52
C ARG A 109 32.04 11.34 6.38
N LYS A 110 32.76 12.44 6.11
CA LYS A 110 32.44 13.75 6.68
C LYS A 110 31.43 14.45 5.78
N TRP A 111 30.30 14.82 6.36
CA TRP A 111 29.21 15.51 5.68
C TRP A 111 29.15 16.97 6.09
N TYR A 112 28.78 17.81 5.15
CA TYR A 112 28.59 19.23 5.39
C TYR A 112 27.31 19.46 6.19
N GLY A 113 27.45 20.12 7.33
CA GLY A 113 26.35 20.56 8.19
C GLY A 113 25.64 19.48 9.01
N LEU A 114 26.10 18.22 8.94
CA LEU A 114 25.48 17.12 9.67
C LEU A 114 26.46 15.98 9.96
N LYS A 115 26.10 15.14 10.93
CA LYS A 115 26.79 13.90 11.27
C LYS A 115 25.79 12.77 11.47
N PHE A 116 26.05 11.63 10.83
CA PHE A 116 25.29 10.40 11.06
C PHE A 116 25.86 9.58 12.21
N THR A 117 24.97 8.93 12.96
CA THR A 117 25.29 7.87 13.93
C THR A 117 24.35 6.70 13.65
N PHE A 118 24.92 5.56 13.28
CA PHE A 118 24.15 4.37 12.96
C PHE A 118 23.52 3.77 14.22
N VAL A 119 22.24 3.38 14.14
CA VAL A 119 21.55 2.71 15.25
C VAL A 119 21.43 1.21 15.00
N LYS A 120 20.66 0.81 13.97
CA LYS A 120 20.44 -0.60 13.60
C LYS A 120 19.81 -0.75 12.21
N VAL A 121 19.87 -1.96 11.65
CA VAL A 121 19.01 -2.36 10.54
C VAL A 121 17.61 -2.65 11.08
N LEU A 122 16.58 -2.09 10.46
CA LEU A 122 15.18 -2.26 10.84
C LEU A 122 14.51 -3.42 10.11
N ALA A 123 14.81 -3.56 8.81
CA ALA A 123 14.17 -4.55 7.95
C ALA A 123 15.01 -4.82 6.70
N LYS A 124 14.83 -6.01 6.12
CA LYS A 124 15.36 -6.42 4.82
C LYS A 124 14.20 -6.86 3.93
N GLY A 125 14.07 -6.26 2.75
CA GLY A 125 13.09 -6.63 1.72
C GLY A 125 13.76 -7.22 0.48
N GLY A 126 12.95 -7.58 -0.52
CA GLY A 126 13.45 -8.17 -1.77
C GLY A 126 14.32 -7.22 -2.61
N GLN A 127 14.10 -5.91 -2.52
CA GLN A 127 14.81 -4.90 -3.32
C GLN A 127 15.90 -4.13 -2.56
N GLY A 128 15.94 -4.24 -1.23
CA GLY A 128 16.74 -3.36 -0.41
C GLY A 128 16.65 -3.67 1.07
N TYR A 129 17.24 -2.81 1.89
CA TYR A 129 17.10 -2.84 3.33
C TYR A 129 16.90 -1.44 3.89
N VAL A 130 16.41 -1.40 5.12
CA VAL A 130 16.03 -0.17 5.81
C VAL A 130 16.83 -0.08 7.11
N SER A 131 17.44 1.07 7.35
CA SER A 131 18.31 1.32 8.50
C SER A 131 17.90 2.58 9.27
N LEU A 132 18.05 2.55 10.60
CA LEU A 132 17.75 3.66 11.50
C LEU A 132 19.02 4.42 11.84
N TRP A 133 18.91 5.75 11.79
CA TRP A 133 20.02 6.67 12.01
C TRP A 133 19.62 7.80 12.94
N HIS A 134 20.58 8.26 13.75
CA HIS A 134 20.53 9.57 14.38
C HIS A 134 21.38 10.54 13.56
N VAL A 135 20.79 11.66 13.16
CA VAL A 135 21.48 12.75 12.48
C VAL A 135 21.62 13.90 13.45
N THR A 136 22.85 14.37 13.67
CA THR A 136 23.14 15.57 14.45
C THR A 136 23.50 16.71 13.52
N PHE A 137 22.90 17.88 13.69
CA PHE A 137 23.15 19.07 12.87
C PHE A 137 24.06 20.09 13.59
N ASP A 138 24.43 21.14 12.88
CA ASP A 138 25.39 22.15 13.38
C ASP A 138 24.94 22.91 14.63
N ASP A 139 23.65 23.13 14.78
CA ASP A 139 23.04 23.76 15.95
C ASP A 139 22.95 22.81 17.17
N GLY A 140 23.40 21.56 17.01
CA GLY A 140 23.32 20.52 18.03
C GLY A 140 21.97 19.81 18.08
N SER A 141 20.99 20.22 17.27
CA SER A 141 19.73 19.51 17.14
C SER A 141 19.97 18.10 16.59
N THR A 142 19.05 17.17 16.91
CA THR A 142 19.14 15.80 16.44
C THR A 142 17.82 15.34 15.85
N LYS A 143 17.89 14.50 14.81
CA LYS A 143 16.71 13.90 14.16
C LYS A 143 16.94 12.42 13.92
N LYS A 144 15.92 11.61 14.22
CA LYS A 144 15.89 10.21 13.81
C LYS A 144 15.39 10.14 12.38
N VAL A 145 16.10 9.41 11.53
CA VAL A 145 15.69 9.17 10.13
C VAL A 145 15.85 7.71 9.77
N VAL A 146 15.08 7.32 8.77
CA VAL A 146 15.13 5.99 8.17
C VAL A 146 15.74 6.11 6.79
N ILE A 147 16.76 5.29 6.50
CA ILE A 147 17.42 5.26 5.19
C ILE A 147 17.14 3.90 4.54
N LYS A 148 16.46 3.93 3.39
CA LYS A 148 16.23 2.77 2.51
C LYS A 148 17.32 2.75 1.44
N LYS A 149 18.08 1.65 1.36
CA LYS A 149 19.17 1.46 0.39
C LYS A 149 18.89 0.23 -0.46
N GLY A 150 19.17 0.33 -1.76
CA GLY A 150 19.06 -0.78 -2.70
C GLY A 150 20.12 -1.85 -2.46
N LEU A 151 19.74 -3.12 -2.62
CA LEU A 151 20.67 -4.26 -2.66
C LEU A 151 21.15 -4.57 -4.09
N SER A 152 20.52 -3.97 -5.10
CA SER A 152 20.76 -4.17 -6.52
C SER A 152 20.85 -2.81 -7.22
N PRO A 153 21.65 -2.67 -8.29
CA PRO A 153 21.64 -1.49 -9.16
C PRO A 153 20.27 -1.17 -9.78
N SER A 154 19.33 -2.12 -9.74
CA SER A 154 17.96 -1.94 -10.22
C SER A 154 17.06 -1.13 -9.27
N PHE A 155 17.51 -0.86 -8.04
CA PHE A 155 16.78 0.01 -7.12
C PHE A 155 16.94 1.47 -7.56
N ASP A 156 15.82 2.15 -7.78
CA ASP A 156 15.78 3.56 -8.14
C ASP A 156 15.26 4.35 -6.93
N PRO A 157 16.14 5.08 -6.21
CA PRO A 157 15.74 5.88 -5.05
C PRO A 157 14.78 7.02 -5.40
N GLU A 158 14.85 7.55 -6.64
CA GLU A 158 13.95 8.61 -7.07
C GLU A 158 12.56 8.05 -7.30
N LYS A 159 12.46 6.90 -7.97
CA LYS A 159 11.18 6.19 -8.13
C LYS A 159 10.58 5.86 -6.76
N GLU A 160 11.41 5.38 -5.83
CA GLU A 160 11.01 5.07 -4.46
C GLU A 160 10.44 6.29 -3.73
N ALA A 161 11.10 7.45 -3.82
CA ALA A 161 10.66 8.68 -3.16
C ALA A 161 9.53 9.42 -3.90
N SER A 162 9.36 9.19 -5.20
CA SER A 162 8.54 10.03 -6.09
C SER A 162 7.09 10.19 -5.64
N PHE A 163 6.45 9.11 -5.18
CA PHE A 163 5.07 9.16 -4.69
C PHE A 163 4.97 9.82 -3.32
N HIS A 164 5.93 9.62 -2.42
CA HIS A 164 5.95 10.36 -1.15
C HIS A 164 6.05 11.87 -1.37
N LEU A 165 6.86 12.31 -2.34
CA LEU A 165 6.99 13.72 -2.69
C LEU A 165 5.69 14.32 -3.28
N ARG A 166 4.79 13.50 -3.85
CA ARG A 166 3.47 13.97 -4.33
C ARG A 166 2.53 14.34 -3.18
N TYR A 167 2.79 13.81 -1.99
CA TYR A 167 1.99 14.04 -0.78
C TYR A 167 2.83 14.76 0.30
N LYS A 168 3.79 15.57 -0.15
CA LYS A 168 4.67 16.35 0.72
C LYS A 168 3.81 17.17 1.69
N ASP A 169 4.24 17.20 2.95
CA ASP A 169 3.60 17.90 4.07
C ASP A 169 2.23 17.36 4.49
N ALA A 170 1.84 16.17 4.01
CA ALA A 170 0.68 15.46 4.56
C ALA A 170 1.07 14.73 5.86
N GLU A 171 0.14 14.65 6.82
CA GLU A 171 0.44 14.09 8.14
C GLU A 171 0.30 12.57 8.11
N HIS A 172 -0.65 12.06 7.32
CA HIS A 172 -1.01 10.64 7.27
C HIS A 172 -0.28 9.82 6.20
N THR A 173 0.79 10.37 5.61
CA THR A 173 1.74 9.64 4.76
C THR A 173 3.15 9.88 5.26
N THR A 174 4.04 8.90 5.08
CA THR A 174 5.43 9.11 5.52
C THR A 174 6.14 10.12 4.63
N GLN A 175 6.89 11.01 5.27
CA GLN A 175 7.57 12.12 4.59
C GLN A 175 8.99 11.78 4.16
N VAL A 176 9.38 12.23 2.97
CA VAL A 176 10.78 12.22 2.50
C VAL A 176 11.51 13.37 3.18
N ILE A 177 12.70 13.08 3.70
CA ILE A 177 13.52 14.07 4.41
C ILE A 177 14.70 14.49 3.54
N ASP A 178 14.70 15.75 3.10
CA ASP A 178 15.86 16.35 2.45
C ASP A 178 16.87 16.84 3.50
N LEU A 179 17.75 15.93 3.93
CA LEU A 179 18.79 16.23 4.91
C LEU A 179 19.77 17.33 4.45
N ASN A 180 19.96 17.50 3.14
CA ASN A 180 20.86 18.52 2.61
C ASN A 180 20.22 19.90 2.66
N GLN A 181 18.93 20.01 2.38
CA GLN A 181 18.20 21.26 2.57
C GLN A 181 18.08 21.59 4.07
N TYR A 182 17.73 20.61 4.91
CA TYR A 182 17.67 20.79 6.36
C TYR A 182 18.99 21.32 6.95
N SER A 183 20.15 20.80 6.52
CA SER A 183 21.44 21.28 7.04
C SER A 183 21.78 22.69 6.58
N LYS A 184 21.42 23.06 5.34
CA LYS A 184 21.59 24.42 4.82
C LYS A 184 20.72 25.42 5.58
N ASP A 185 19.43 25.11 5.77
CA ASP A 185 18.50 25.99 6.49
C ASP A 185 18.99 26.26 7.91
N ILE A 186 19.46 25.22 8.62
CA ILE A 186 20.03 25.36 9.97
C ILE A 186 21.27 26.25 9.97
N GLN A 187 22.18 26.07 9.02
CA GLN A 187 23.38 26.91 8.93
C GLN A 187 23.06 28.36 8.59
N GLU A 188 22.14 28.60 7.66
CA GLU A 188 21.69 29.95 7.32
C GLU A 188 21.10 30.64 8.55
N GLU A 189 20.27 29.96 9.33
CA GLU A 189 19.72 30.50 10.57
C GLU A 189 20.79 30.75 11.65
N LEU A 190 21.78 29.87 11.77
CA LEU A 190 22.92 30.08 12.68
C LEU A 190 23.73 31.32 12.28
N LEU A 191 24.05 31.47 11.00
CA LEU A 191 24.84 32.59 10.50
C LEU A 191 24.07 33.92 10.51
N LYS A 192 22.75 33.90 10.35
CA LYS A 192 21.88 35.08 10.55
C LYS A 192 21.90 35.54 12.00
N LYS A 193 21.89 34.61 12.96
CA LYS A 193 21.91 34.93 14.41
C LYS A 193 23.29 35.39 14.88
N ASP A 194 24.34 34.76 14.39
CA ASP A 194 25.73 35.11 14.69
C ASP A 194 26.63 34.85 13.46
N PRO A 195 27.00 35.90 12.71
CA PRO A 195 27.89 35.77 11.56
C PRO A 195 29.30 35.26 11.89
N ALA A 196 29.73 35.37 13.14
CA ALA A 196 31.02 34.85 13.62
C ALA A 196 30.93 33.39 14.09
N CYS A 197 29.71 32.82 14.14
CA CYS A 197 29.49 31.44 14.49
C CYS A 197 30.32 30.52 13.59
N ARG A 198 30.90 29.47 14.18
CA ARG A 198 31.63 28.44 13.45
C ARG A 198 30.82 27.15 13.49
N PRO A 199 30.04 26.85 12.44
CA PRO A 199 29.29 25.60 12.39
C PRO A 199 30.18 24.38 12.62
N ARG A 200 29.66 23.40 13.36
CA ARG A 200 30.43 22.26 13.88
C ARG A 200 30.94 21.31 12.78
N PHE A 201 30.23 21.24 11.67
CA PHE A 201 30.42 20.31 10.55
C PHE A 201 30.68 21.05 9.22
N MET A 202 31.43 22.16 9.26
CA MET A 202 31.74 22.95 8.05
C MET A 202 32.65 22.27 7.01
N LYS A 203 33.36 21.20 7.39
CA LYS A 203 34.30 20.50 6.50
C LYS A 203 33.73 19.12 6.13
N GLY A 204 33.11 19.02 4.97
CA GLY A 204 32.54 17.78 4.46
C GLY A 204 31.94 17.93 3.07
N TYR A 205 31.45 16.82 2.52
CA TYR A 205 30.72 16.82 1.26
C TYR A 205 29.24 17.15 1.51
N PRO A 206 28.56 17.85 0.59
CA PRO A 206 27.10 17.94 0.62
C PRO A 206 26.46 16.54 0.64
N TRP A 207 25.40 16.37 1.41
CA TRP A 207 24.65 15.12 1.42
C TRP A 207 23.87 14.98 0.10
N ASP A 208 23.94 13.80 -0.51
CA ASP A 208 23.23 13.48 -1.74
C ASP A 208 22.77 12.02 -1.69
N ALA A 209 21.51 11.82 -1.27
CA ALA A 209 20.91 10.51 -1.11
C ALA A 209 20.86 9.74 -2.45
N LYS A 210 20.55 10.44 -3.55
CA LYS A 210 20.48 9.86 -4.89
C LYS A 210 21.81 9.28 -5.31
N ARG A 211 22.90 10.04 -5.16
CA ARG A 211 24.26 9.57 -5.50
C ARG A 211 24.70 8.38 -4.65
N LEU A 212 24.16 8.25 -3.44
CA LEU A 212 24.40 7.12 -2.55
C LEU A 212 23.47 5.92 -2.79
N GLY A 213 22.56 6.01 -3.76
CA GLY A 213 21.60 4.95 -4.05
C GLY A 213 20.60 4.71 -2.92
N CYS A 214 20.22 5.76 -2.19
CA CYS A 214 19.30 5.66 -1.07
C CYS A 214 18.20 6.74 -1.06
N ALA A 215 17.12 6.44 -0.36
CA ALA A 215 16.04 7.36 -0.05
C ALA A 215 15.95 7.54 1.47
N VAL A 216 15.67 8.77 1.92
CA VAL A 216 15.62 9.12 3.35
C VAL A 216 14.19 9.50 3.72
N PHE A 217 13.69 8.87 4.77
CA PHE A 217 12.33 9.03 5.26
C PHE A 217 12.32 9.44 6.72
N GLU A 218 11.21 10.03 7.16
CA GLU A 218 10.94 10.25 8.57
C GLU A 218 10.95 8.93 9.35
N TYR A 219 11.33 9.00 10.63
CA TYR A 219 11.24 7.86 11.52
C TYR A 219 9.92 7.87 12.27
N VAL A 220 9.19 6.75 12.20
CA VAL A 220 7.91 6.56 12.87
C VAL A 220 8.07 5.55 14.02
N ALA A 221 7.76 5.98 15.25
CA ALA A 221 8.31 5.40 16.48
C ALA A 221 7.84 3.98 16.81
N TYR A 222 6.58 3.64 16.55
CA TYR A 222 5.99 2.37 16.98
C TYR A 222 6.07 1.25 15.94
N GLY A 223 6.64 1.54 14.76
CA GLY A 223 6.79 0.57 13.69
C GLY A 223 5.48 0.28 12.96
N ASP A 224 5.43 -0.87 12.29
CA ASP A 224 4.30 -1.28 11.45
C ASP A 224 3.14 -1.91 12.24
N VAL A 225 1.92 -1.78 11.72
CA VAL A 225 0.70 -2.33 12.33
C VAL A 225 0.80 -3.85 12.50
N TRP A 226 1.45 -4.55 11.56
CA TRP A 226 1.64 -6.00 11.66
C TRP A 226 2.37 -6.40 12.94
N LYS A 227 3.58 -5.87 13.19
CA LYS A 227 4.35 -6.16 14.41
C LYS A 227 3.61 -5.74 15.67
N TYR A 228 2.88 -4.63 15.59
CA TYR A 228 2.06 -4.18 16.71
C TYR A 228 0.98 -5.23 17.06
N MET A 229 0.25 -5.72 16.05
CA MET A 229 -0.78 -6.75 16.22
C MET A 229 -0.20 -8.08 16.71
N GLU A 230 0.93 -8.53 16.16
CA GLU A 230 1.65 -9.73 16.63
C GLU A 230 2.02 -9.64 18.12
N SER A 231 2.33 -8.44 18.62
CA SER A 231 2.72 -8.24 20.02
C SER A 231 1.53 -8.22 21.01
N ILE A 232 0.33 -7.87 20.54
CA ILE A 232 -0.84 -7.62 21.43
C ILE A 232 -1.83 -8.78 21.40
N VAL A 233 -2.05 -9.41 20.25
CA VAL A 233 -3.08 -10.44 20.07
C VAL A 233 -2.81 -11.70 20.91
N PRO A 234 -1.60 -12.30 20.90
CA PRO A 234 -1.34 -13.57 21.59
C PRO A 234 -1.47 -13.54 23.12
N GLY A 235 -1.18 -12.41 23.77
CA GLY A 235 -0.96 -12.38 25.22
C GLY A 235 -2.02 -11.69 26.06
N LYS A 236 -2.85 -10.80 25.47
CA LYS A 236 -3.57 -9.81 26.29
C LYS A 236 -5.09 -9.92 26.26
N LYS A 237 -5.69 -10.68 25.33
CA LYS A 237 -7.16 -10.63 25.01
C LYS A 237 -7.72 -9.21 24.86
N LYS A 238 -6.86 -8.18 24.79
CA LYS A 238 -7.25 -6.78 24.74
C LYS A 238 -7.81 -6.51 23.35
N LYS A 239 -9.00 -5.95 23.33
CA LYS A 239 -9.59 -5.38 22.12
C LYS A 239 -9.28 -3.90 22.11
N PHE A 240 -9.14 -3.32 20.93
CA PHE A 240 -9.16 -1.86 20.83
C PHE A 240 -10.52 -1.35 21.31
N PRO A 241 -10.56 -0.35 22.19
CA PRO A 241 -11.79 0.36 22.47
C PRO A 241 -12.37 0.97 21.19
N ASN A 242 -13.69 1.05 21.08
CA ASN A 242 -14.34 1.64 19.89
C ASN A 242 -13.85 3.06 19.59
N GLN A 243 -13.59 3.87 20.63
CA GLN A 243 -13.05 5.21 20.46
C GLN A 243 -11.67 5.21 19.77
N VAL A 244 -10.81 4.25 20.11
CA VAL A 244 -9.50 4.10 19.45
C VAL A 244 -9.69 3.65 18.01
N LEU A 245 -10.59 2.70 17.75
CA LEU A 245 -10.90 2.26 16.39
C LEU A 245 -11.42 3.40 15.51
N TRP A 246 -12.23 4.31 16.06
CA TRP A 246 -12.67 5.51 15.33
C TRP A 246 -11.52 6.45 14.99
N GLY A 247 -10.59 6.72 15.92
CA GLY A 247 -9.40 7.52 15.62
C GLY A 247 -8.49 6.90 14.56
N ILE A 248 -8.37 5.56 14.55
CA ILE A 248 -7.64 4.82 13.50
C ILE A 248 -8.35 4.98 12.15
N MET A 249 -9.68 4.83 12.12
CA MET A 249 -10.48 4.96 10.92
C MET A 249 -10.38 6.37 10.32
N GLU A 250 -10.37 7.39 11.16
CA GLU A 250 -10.15 8.78 10.75
C GLU A 250 -8.76 8.96 10.12
N CYS A 251 -7.70 8.44 10.75
CA CYS A 251 -6.35 8.46 10.18
C CYS A 251 -6.32 7.81 8.78
N PHE A 252 -6.96 6.65 8.63
CA PHE A 252 -7.05 5.96 7.34
C PHE A 252 -7.84 6.75 6.30
N ALA A 253 -8.97 7.34 6.68
CA ALA A 253 -9.77 8.15 5.76
C ALA A 253 -8.98 9.36 5.25
N LEU A 254 -8.29 10.08 6.15
CA LEU A 254 -7.44 11.21 5.80
C LEU A 254 -6.28 10.79 4.90
N ALA A 255 -5.59 9.68 5.22
CA ALA A 255 -4.51 9.18 4.39
C ALA A 255 -4.94 8.84 2.96
N LEU A 256 -6.09 8.17 2.81
CA LEU A 256 -6.64 7.80 1.50
C LEU A 256 -7.07 9.02 0.70
N ALA A 257 -7.68 10.00 1.37
CA ALA A 257 -8.08 11.25 0.76
C ALA A 257 -6.85 12.03 0.29
N THR A 258 -5.80 12.10 1.11
CA THR A 258 -4.50 12.68 0.74
C THR A 258 -3.92 12.04 -0.51
N VAL A 259 -3.80 10.70 -0.54
CA VAL A 259 -3.27 9.98 -1.71
C VAL A 259 -4.11 10.26 -2.96
N SER A 260 -5.44 10.40 -2.81
CA SER A 260 -6.36 10.57 -3.93
C SER A 260 -6.45 12.00 -4.46
N TYR A 261 -6.39 12.99 -3.57
CA TYR A 261 -6.77 14.36 -3.88
C TYR A 261 -5.61 15.36 -3.77
N THR A 262 -4.65 15.21 -2.85
CA THR A 262 -3.53 16.15 -2.70
C THR A 262 -2.81 16.47 -4.03
N PRO A 263 -2.60 15.51 -4.96
CA PRO A 263 -2.03 15.81 -6.27
C PRO A 263 -2.82 16.78 -7.16
N SER A 264 -4.10 17.03 -6.83
CA SER A 264 -4.96 17.99 -7.51
C SER A 264 -4.88 19.41 -6.93
N PHE A 265 -4.14 19.62 -5.84
CA PHE A 265 -3.95 20.91 -5.19
C PHE A 265 -2.74 21.62 -5.80
N ASP A 266 -2.81 22.94 -5.88
CA ASP A 266 -1.70 23.78 -6.30
C ASP A 266 -0.79 24.14 -5.10
N GLY A 267 0.51 24.24 -5.34
CA GLY A 267 1.49 24.69 -4.33
C GLY A 267 1.78 23.66 -3.24
N ASP A 268 2.13 24.14 -2.03
CA ASP A 268 2.45 23.31 -0.85
C ASP A 268 1.21 22.95 0.00
N ASN A 269 0.01 22.99 -0.60
CA ASN A 269 -1.22 22.67 0.10
C ASN A 269 -1.55 21.17 0.01
N THR A 270 -2.22 20.64 1.03
CA THR A 270 -2.63 19.23 1.10
C THR A 270 -4.11 19.11 1.41
N PHE A 271 -4.71 17.96 1.06
CA PHE A 271 -6.10 17.68 1.41
C PHE A 271 -6.34 17.86 2.91
N GLU A 272 -5.44 17.37 3.76
CA GLU A 272 -5.54 17.45 5.23
C GLU A 272 -5.49 18.89 5.76
N LYS A 273 -4.66 19.76 5.16
CA LYS A 273 -4.60 21.20 5.54
C LYS A 273 -5.91 21.90 5.21
N ASP A 274 -6.44 21.68 4.01
CA ASP A 274 -7.72 22.28 3.60
C ASP A 274 -8.91 21.68 4.32
N TYR A 275 -8.88 20.38 4.64
CA TYR A 275 -9.91 19.72 5.44
C TYR A 275 -9.99 20.34 6.84
N ARG A 276 -8.87 20.49 7.54
CA ARG A 276 -8.84 21.15 8.87
C ARG A 276 -9.30 22.60 8.81
N ARG A 277 -8.86 23.35 7.80
CA ARG A 277 -9.35 24.71 7.58
C ARG A 277 -10.86 24.75 7.34
N ALA A 278 -11.40 23.78 6.61
CA ALA A 278 -12.83 23.67 6.37
C ALA A 278 -13.59 23.30 7.65
N GLU A 279 -13.04 22.44 8.52
CA GLU A 279 -13.60 22.15 9.85
C GLU A 279 -13.65 23.41 10.73
N GLU A 280 -12.55 24.16 10.82
CA GLU A 280 -12.50 25.42 11.59
C GLU A 280 -13.51 26.46 11.11
N LEU A 281 -13.87 26.43 9.82
CA LEU A 281 -14.80 27.36 9.18
C LEU A 281 -16.23 26.81 9.06
N ASP A 282 -16.51 25.59 9.55
CA ASP A 282 -17.79 24.87 9.38
C ASP A 282 -18.22 24.75 7.89
N LYS A 283 -17.27 24.37 7.04
CA LYS A 283 -17.40 24.29 5.56
C LYS A 283 -16.91 22.96 4.97
N VAL A 284 -16.88 21.91 5.79
CA VAL A 284 -16.42 20.58 5.34
C VAL A 284 -17.27 20.07 4.17
N GLU A 285 -18.60 20.19 4.27
CA GLU A 285 -19.50 19.75 3.20
C GLU A 285 -19.26 20.50 1.90
N ASP A 286 -19.03 21.82 1.95
CA ASP A 286 -18.68 22.62 0.77
C ASP A 286 -17.38 22.14 0.12
N LEU A 287 -16.36 21.81 0.94
CA LEU A 287 -15.08 21.27 0.48
C LEU A 287 -15.27 19.90 -0.19
N LEU A 288 -16.02 19.00 0.43
CA LEU A 288 -16.27 17.65 -0.09
C LEU A 288 -17.12 17.69 -1.36
N ASP A 289 -18.12 18.57 -1.44
CA ASP A 289 -18.93 18.77 -2.64
C ASP A 289 -18.14 19.47 -3.75
N HIS A 290 -17.20 20.35 -3.40
CA HIS A 290 -16.23 20.87 -4.36
C HIS A 290 -15.33 19.75 -4.86
N GLY A 291 -14.76 18.93 -3.97
CA GLY A 291 -13.92 17.80 -4.33
C GLY A 291 -14.62 16.81 -5.25
N ARG A 292 -15.90 16.51 -4.98
CA ARG A 292 -16.72 15.62 -5.82
C ARG A 292 -16.93 16.16 -7.25
N ARG A 293 -17.02 17.48 -7.42
CA ARG A 293 -17.37 18.13 -8.69
C ARG A 293 -16.17 18.64 -9.49
N ALA A 294 -15.16 19.14 -8.80
CA ALA A 294 -14.04 19.89 -9.35
C ALA A 294 -12.71 19.14 -9.24
N TRP A 295 -12.49 18.38 -8.16
CA TRP A 295 -11.29 17.55 -8.06
C TRP A 295 -11.50 16.24 -8.81
N TYR A 296 -10.85 16.14 -9.96
CA TYR A 296 -10.64 14.84 -10.58
C TYR A 296 -9.58 14.11 -9.79
N SER A 297 -9.99 13.16 -8.92
CA SER A 297 -9.06 12.21 -8.29
C SER A 297 -8.02 11.77 -9.33
N GLU A 298 -6.75 11.97 -9.04
CA GLU A 298 -5.66 11.55 -9.94
C GLU A 298 -5.58 10.02 -10.05
N HIS A 299 -6.38 9.31 -9.23
CA HIS A 299 -6.45 7.87 -9.12
C HIS A 299 -5.07 7.28 -8.83
N ASP A 300 -4.34 7.89 -7.89
CA ASP A 300 -3.12 7.28 -7.39
C ASP A 300 -3.49 6.03 -6.58
N VAL A 301 -2.98 4.88 -7.00
CA VAL A 301 -3.28 3.57 -6.41
C VAL A 301 -1.99 2.92 -5.96
N HIS A 302 -1.90 2.55 -4.70
CA HIS A 302 -0.69 2.02 -4.07
C HIS A 302 -0.44 0.53 -4.36
N GLN A 303 -1.49 -0.22 -4.70
CA GLN A 303 -1.52 -1.66 -5.03
C GLN A 303 -0.97 -2.64 -3.96
N ASP A 304 -0.21 -2.18 -2.97
CA ASP A 304 0.41 -2.97 -1.89
C ASP A 304 0.09 -2.40 -0.49
N LEU A 305 -1.11 -1.82 -0.27
CA LEU A 305 -1.51 -1.37 1.07
C LEU A 305 -1.84 -2.59 1.94
N GLU A 306 -0.98 -2.86 2.91
CA GLU A 306 -1.11 -3.96 3.88
C GLU A 306 -0.66 -3.49 5.27
N ALA A 307 -0.88 -4.32 6.31
CA ALA A 307 -0.52 -3.97 7.68
C ALA A 307 1.00 -3.73 7.88
N LEU A 308 1.85 -4.28 7.02
CA LEU A 308 3.29 -3.99 6.99
C LEU A 308 3.57 -2.59 6.43
N ASN A 309 2.68 -2.05 5.60
CA ASN A 309 2.77 -0.77 4.89
C ASN A 309 1.99 0.38 5.58
N VAL A 310 1.60 0.16 6.83
CA VAL A 310 1.00 1.17 7.71
C VAL A 310 1.85 1.29 8.96
N LEU A 311 2.38 2.49 9.23
CA LEU A 311 3.19 2.77 10.42
C LEU A 311 2.39 3.50 11.50
N MET A 312 2.74 3.26 12.75
CA MET A 312 2.13 3.91 13.92
C MET A 312 3.14 4.84 14.60
N GLY A 313 2.74 6.08 14.86
CA GLY A 313 3.59 7.09 15.48
C GLY A 313 2.88 7.93 16.52
N GLU A 314 3.55 9.02 16.88
CA GLU A 314 2.99 10.11 17.67
C GLU A 314 2.98 11.36 16.80
N ASP A 315 1.91 12.14 16.89
CA ASP A 315 1.84 13.46 16.28
C ASP A 315 1.19 14.44 17.26
N PRO A 316 1.82 15.58 17.57
CA PRO A 316 1.20 16.60 18.42
C PRO A 316 -0.17 17.06 17.93
N ALA A 317 -0.44 17.04 16.62
CA ALA A 317 -1.74 17.38 16.04
C ALA A 317 -2.84 16.38 16.41
N HIS A 318 -2.47 15.13 16.76
CA HIS A 318 -3.39 14.07 17.20
C HIS A 318 -3.60 14.02 18.72
N GLY A 319 -3.08 15.00 19.46
CA GLY A 319 -3.19 15.05 20.91
C GLY A 319 -2.60 13.80 21.57
N ASN A 320 -3.42 13.07 22.35
CA ASN A 320 -2.99 11.84 23.02
C ASN A 320 -3.25 10.56 22.19
N GLN A 321 -3.70 10.68 20.94
CA GLN A 321 -3.98 9.54 20.08
C GLN A 321 -2.78 9.23 19.17
N PRO A 322 -2.50 7.95 18.87
CA PRO A 322 -1.48 7.59 17.89
C PRO A 322 -1.90 7.99 16.48
N ILE A 323 -0.94 8.44 15.67
CA ILE A 323 -1.14 8.68 14.24
C ILE A 323 -0.82 7.42 13.44
N PHE A 324 -1.59 7.16 12.38
CA PHE A 324 -1.34 6.07 11.44
C PHE A 324 -0.97 6.65 10.08
N LYS A 325 0.21 6.27 9.57
CA LYS A 325 0.78 6.80 8.33
C LYS A 325 0.96 5.69 7.29
N LEU A 326 0.56 5.96 6.04
CA LEU A 326 0.87 5.07 4.92
C LEU A 326 2.34 5.20 4.51
N HIS A 327 3.01 4.08 4.22
CA HIS A 327 4.39 4.06 3.76
C HIS A 327 4.61 3.07 2.61
N ASP A 328 5.84 3.00 2.10
CA ASP A 328 6.25 2.20 0.93
C ASP A 328 5.50 2.58 -0.36
N LEU A 329 5.22 3.88 -0.51
CA LEU A 329 4.43 4.43 -1.61
C LEU A 329 5.15 4.38 -2.96
N GLY A 330 6.38 3.87 -3.03
CA GLY A 330 7.21 3.86 -4.23
C GLY A 330 6.79 2.81 -5.25
N ALA A 331 7.44 1.65 -5.21
CA ALA A 331 7.56 0.72 -6.34
C ALA A 331 6.23 0.16 -6.90
N PHE A 332 5.16 0.15 -6.09
CA PHE A 332 3.86 -0.43 -6.45
C PHE A 332 2.75 0.62 -6.66
N SER A 333 3.06 1.91 -6.49
CA SER A 333 2.10 2.96 -6.74
C SER A 333 2.02 3.36 -8.20
N GLU A 334 0.81 3.67 -8.65
CA GLU A 334 0.51 4.03 -10.03
C GLU A 334 -0.43 5.22 -10.07
N CYS A 335 -0.12 6.21 -10.92
CA CYS A 335 -1.04 7.29 -11.25
C CYS A 335 -1.97 6.81 -12.36
N MET A 336 -3.07 6.12 -11.98
CA MET A 336 -3.91 5.40 -12.93
C MET A 336 -4.46 6.29 -14.03
N ARG A 337 -4.75 7.57 -13.74
CA ARG A 337 -5.23 8.53 -14.74
C ARG A 337 -4.21 8.79 -15.86
N ARG A 338 -2.92 8.96 -15.52
CA ARG A 338 -1.84 9.09 -16.50
C ARG A 338 -1.62 7.78 -17.24
N GLU A 339 -1.64 6.69 -16.49
CA GLU A 339 -1.38 5.35 -17.04
C GLU A 339 -2.45 4.93 -18.04
N TRP A 340 -3.73 5.16 -17.78
CA TRP A 340 -4.83 4.82 -18.69
C TRP A 340 -4.66 5.37 -20.11
N ARG A 341 -3.98 6.50 -20.28
CA ARG A 341 -3.70 7.09 -21.61
C ARG A 341 -2.68 6.29 -22.41
N ASN A 342 -1.81 5.56 -21.73
CA ASN A 342 -0.63 4.94 -22.33
C ASN A 342 -0.47 3.45 -22.03
N VAL A 343 -1.38 2.86 -21.27
CA VAL A 343 -1.24 1.49 -20.80
C VAL A 343 -1.28 0.50 -21.96
N THR A 344 -0.33 -0.42 -21.96
CA THR A 344 -0.28 -1.57 -22.87
C THR A 344 -0.94 -2.76 -22.21
N GLU A 345 -1.30 -3.77 -22.99
CA GLU A 345 -1.80 -5.02 -22.44
C GLU A 345 -0.80 -5.64 -21.46
N PHE A 346 0.47 -5.74 -21.87
CA PHE A 346 1.53 -6.30 -21.03
C PHE A 346 1.58 -5.63 -19.65
N LYS A 347 1.51 -4.28 -19.60
CA LYS A 347 1.46 -3.53 -18.33
C LYS A 347 0.23 -3.85 -17.48
N ILE A 348 -0.96 -4.01 -18.07
CA ILE A 348 -2.16 -4.41 -17.33
C ILE A 348 -1.97 -5.79 -16.68
N TRP A 349 -1.37 -6.74 -17.40
CA TRP A 349 -1.10 -8.07 -16.86
C TRP A 349 0.05 -8.11 -15.86
N GLU A 350 1.06 -7.24 -15.98
CA GLU A 350 2.08 -7.06 -14.94
C GLU A 350 1.47 -6.48 -13.66
N ARG A 351 0.57 -5.49 -13.78
CA ARG A 351 -0.17 -4.86 -12.66
C ARG A 351 -1.15 -5.78 -11.95
N ARG A 352 -1.39 -6.96 -12.50
CA ARG A 352 -1.90 -8.09 -11.73
C ARG A 352 -0.90 -8.57 -10.67
N HIS A 353 0.02 -7.70 -10.23
CA HIS A 353 0.97 -7.89 -9.16
C HIS A 353 0.27 -8.60 -8.02
N TYR A 354 0.85 -9.74 -7.70
CA TYR A 354 0.38 -10.56 -6.61
C TYR A 354 0.89 -9.91 -5.33
N PRO A 355 -0.01 -9.50 -4.42
CA PRO A 355 0.45 -9.11 -3.10
C PRO A 355 1.14 -10.31 -2.45
N LYS A 356 2.10 -10.02 -1.56
CA LYS A 356 3.07 -10.98 -1.03
C LYS A 356 2.34 -12.20 -0.45
N ASP A 357 2.98 -13.37 -0.39
CA ASP A 357 2.34 -14.59 0.15
C ASP A 357 1.90 -14.44 1.62
N HIS A 358 2.44 -13.44 2.32
CA HIS A 358 2.06 -13.03 3.68
C HIS A 358 1.15 -11.80 3.73
N ALA A 359 0.88 -11.15 2.59
CA ALA A 359 -0.19 -10.17 2.41
C ALA A 359 -1.51 -10.92 2.54
N VAL A 360 -1.82 -11.18 3.81
CA VAL A 360 -3.10 -11.31 4.45
C VAL A 360 -4.23 -11.40 3.43
N THR A 361 -4.67 -12.63 3.18
CA THR A 361 -6.03 -13.01 2.75
C THR A 361 -6.31 -13.03 1.25
N PRO A 362 -6.87 -14.15 0.74
CA PRO A 362 -7.67 -14.16 -0.49
C PRO A 362 -8.90 -13.29 -0.54
N VAL A 363 -9.36 -12.83 0.63
CA VAL A 363 -10.43 -11.85 0.80
C VAL A 363 -9.88 -10.42 0.84
N GLY A 364 -8.57 -10.23 0.86
CA GLY A 364 -7.87 -8.93 0.87
C GLY A 364 -7.11 -8.67 -0.41
N TYR A 365 -7.23 -9.57 -1.38
CA TYR A 365 -6.92 -9.26 -2.75
C TYR A 365 -8.02 -8.40 -3.33
N CYS A 366 -7.62 -7.28 -3.91
CA CYS A 366 -8.49 -6.46 -4.74
C CYS A 366 -9.11 -7.34 -5.81
N GLN A 367 -10.43 -7.33 -5.93
CA GLN A 367 -11.14 -8.09 -6.96
C GLN A 367 -10.64 -7.72 -8.36
N GLU A 368 -10.12 -6.51 -8.51
CA GLU A 368 -9.42 -6.01 -9.69
C GLU A 368 -8.20 -6.86 -10.07
N GLN A 369 -7.48 -7.44 -9.10
CA GLN A 369 -6.27 -8.25 -9.33
C GLN A 369 -6.60 -9.74 -9.51
N ILE A 370 -7.63 -10.23 -8.82
CA ILE A 370 -7.87 -11.68 -8.72
C ILE A 370 -9.23 -12.14 -9.23
N SER A 371 -10.12 -11.29 -9.72
CA SER A 371 -11.46 -11.73 -10.15
C SER A 371 -11.42 -12.83 -11.21
N LYS A 372 -12.48 -13.66 -11.23
CA LYS A 372 -12.65 -14.72 -12.23
C LYS A 372 -12.81 -14.19 -13.66
N GLU A 373 -13.14 -12.92 -13.81
CA GLU A 373 -13.24 -12.24 -15.12
C GLU A 373 -11.92 -12.36 -15.90
N TRP A 374 -10.77 -12.25 -15.24
CA TRP A 374 -9.43 -12.46 -15.83
C TRP A 374 -9.29 -13.78 -16.59
N ASP A 375 -9.99 -14.84 -16.15
CA ASP A 375 -9.92 -16.17 -16.75
C ASP A 375 -10.67 -16.27 -18.09
N SER A 376 -11.33 -15.19 -18.51
CA SER A 376 -12.07 -15.11 -19.78
C SER A 376 -11.58 -14.00 -20.71
N LEU A 377 -10.68 -13.13 -20.22
CA LEU A 377 -10.24 -11.98 -21.00
C LEU A 377 -9.38 -12.40 -22.20
N PRO A 378 -9.59 -11.75 -23.37
CA PRO A 378 -8.72 -11.94 -24.52
C PRO A 378 -7.32 -11.42 -24.22
N ILE A 379 -6.33 -11.97 -24.93
CA ILE A 379 -4.96 -11.49 -24.94
C ILE A 379 -4.55 -11.06 -26.35
N ARG A 380 -3.46 -10.31 -26.47
CA ARG A 380 -2.97 -9.69 -27.72
C ARG A 380 -3.95 -8.65 -28.26
N CYS A 381 -4.47 -7.83 -27.37
CA CYS A 381 -5.42 -6.78 -27.69
C CYS A 381 -4.66 -5.53 -28.15
N GLU A 382 -5.26 -4.76 -29.06
CA GLU A 382 -4.70 -3.46 -29.43
C GLU A 382 -4.84 -2.46 -28.28
N LYS A 383 -3.96 -1.46 -28.22
CA LYS A 383 -3.98 -0.43 -27.16
C LYS A 383 -5.36 0.22 -26.98
N SER A 384 -6.08 0.48 -28.08
CA SER A 384 -7.43 1.08 -28.03
C SER A 384 -8.47 0.14 -27.38
N GLU A 385 -8.32 -1.17 -27.55
CA GLU A 385 -9.18 -2.17 -26.92
C GLU A 385 -8.85 -2.33 -25.44
N VAL A 386 -7.56 -2.37 -25.09
CA VAL A 386 -7.09 -2.35 -23.69
C VAL A 386 -7.68 -1.15 -22.96
N GLN A 387 -7.63 0.03 -23.57
CA GLN A 387 -8.21 1.23 -22.98
C GLN A 387 -9.72 1.14 -22.79
N LYS A 388 -10.45 0.64 -23.77
CA LYS A 388 -11.91 0.43 -23.66
C LYS A 388 -12.28 -0.59 -22.57
N MET A 389 -11.44 -1.59 -22.34
CA MET A 389 -11.68 -2.64 -21.36
C MET A 389 -11.36 -2.17 -19.94
N PHE A 390 -10.17 -1.63 -19.71
CA PHE A 390 -9.61 -1.47 -18.36
C PHE A 390 -9.58 -0.02 -17.85
N CYS A 391 -9.76 0.98 -18.72
CA CYS A 391 -9.57 2.38 -18.35
C CYS A 391 -10.90 3.11 -18.11
N GLY A 392 -10.87 4.07 -17.18
CA GLY A 392 -11.92 5.06 -17.00
C GLY A 392 -12.74 4.88 -15.71
N SER A 393 -13.46 5.95 -15.36
CA SER A 393 -14.38 6.02 -14.23
C SER A 393 -15.78 5.47 -14.56
N ASP A 394 -16.08 5.22 -15.84
CA ASP A 394 -17.34 4.60 -16.26
C ASP A 394 -17.28 3.07 -16.14
N PHE A 395 -17.80 2.54 -15.03
CA PHE A 395 -17.91 1.11 -14.78
C PHE A 395 -19.00 0.41 -15.60
N ARG A 396 -19.78 1.15 -16.42
CA ARG A 396 -20.84 0.56 -17.27
C ARG A 396 -20.28 -0.05 -18.55
N ARG A 397 -19.01 0.23 -18.88
CA ARG A 397 -18.33 -0.22 -20.09
C ARG A 397 -17.00 -0.87 -19.75
N GLY A 398 -16.59 -1.84 -20.57
CA GLY A 398 -15.35 -2.59 -20.39
C GLY A 398 -15.51 -3.76 -19.42
N THR A 399 -14.43 -4.10 -18.72
CA THR A 399 -14.46 -5.12 -17.68
C THR A 399 -15.27 -4.62 -16.48
N LYS A 400 -15.99 -5.53 -15.83
CA LYS A 400 -16.77 -5.19 -14.63
C LYS A 400 -15.87 -4.95 -13.43
N CYS A 401 -14.76 -5.67 -13.33
CA CYS A 401 -13.88 -5.62 -12.17
C CYS A 401 -12.40 -5.82 -12.53
N ALA A 402 -12.06 -6.81 -13.36
CA ALA A 402 -10.68 -7.14 -13.69
C ALA A 402 -9.91 -5.92 -14.23
N GLY A 403 -8.80 -5.57 -13.59
CA GLY A 403 -7.91 -4.47 -14.00
C GLY A 403 -8.49 -3.07 -13.83
N ARG A 404 -9.68 -2.90 -13.22
CA ARG A 404 -10.33 -1.61 -12.99
C ARG A 404 -9.85 -0.98 -11.68
N TYR A 405 -8.59 -0.60 -11.63
CA TYR A 405 -7.99 0.05 -10.45
C TYR A 405 -8.41 1.51 -10.31
N GLY A 406 -8.61 1.96 -9.08
CA GLY A 406 -8.86 3.36 -8.75
C GLY A 406 -8.79 3.59 -7.24
N THR A 407 -9.20 4.76 -6.76
CA THR A 407 -9.18 5.07 -5.31
C THR A 407 -9.88 4.01 -4.46
N TRP A 408 -10.95 3.40 -4.97
CA TRP A 408 -11.66 2.29 -4.31
C TRP A 408 -10.77 1.08 -4.03
N THR A 409 -9.73 0.85 -4.83
CA THR A 409 -8.72 -0.19 -4.59
C THR A 409 -7.98 0.09 -3.28
N ASN A 410 -7.56 1.34 -3.03
CA ASN A 410 -6.91 1.69 -1.76
C ASN A 410 -7.88 1.59 -0.58
N VAL A 411 -9.14 2.02 -0.76
CA VAL A 411 -10.20 1.90 0.25
C VAL A 411 -10.45 0.44 0.63
N PHE A 412 -10.48 -0.46 -0.34
CA PHE A 412 -10.63 -1.88 -0.07
C PHE A 412 -9.46 -2.40 0.76
N LEU A 413 -8.23 -2.15 0.33
CA LEU A 413 -7.02 -2.65 0.99
C LEU A 413 -6.91 -2.17 2.45
N ILE A 414 -7.14 -0.89 2.72
CA ILE A 414 -7.06 -0.36 4.08
C ILE A 414 -8.23 -0.83 4.97
N ALA A 415 -9.41 -1.07 4.40
CA ALA A 415 -10.53 -1.66 5.12
C ALA A 415 -10.20 -3.08 5.58
N ARG A 416 -9.39 -3.83 4.81
CA ARG A 416 -8.88 -5.16 5.23
C ARG A 416 -7.89 -5.04 6.39
N VAL A 417 -7.02 -4.02 6.38
CA VAL A 417 -6.16 -3.74 7.54
C VAL A 417 -7.03 -3.43 8.77
N MET A 418 -8.04 -2.56 8.63
CA MET A 418 -8.95 -2.23 9.71
C MET A 418 -9.73 -3.45 10.24
N GLU A 419 -10.26 -4.30 9.35
CA GLU A 419 -10.92 -5.54 9.72
C GLU A 419 -9.99 -6.46 10.53
N SER A 420 -8.72 -6.60 10.12
CA SER A 420 -7.73 -7.40 10.85
C SER A 420 -7.47 -6.86 12.26
N MET A 421 -7.51 -5.53 12.45
CA MET A 421 -7.36 -4.91 13.76
C MET A 421 -8.56 -5.14 14.67
N ILE A 422 -9.78 -5.10 14.11
CA ILE A 422 -11.04 -5.32 14.84
C ILE A 422 -11.19 -6.79 15.24
N THR A 423 -11.03 -7.69 14.26
CA THR A 423 -11.24 -9.13 14.42
C THR A 423 -10.09 -9.80 15.17
N ARG A 424 -8.87 -9.26 15.00
CA ARG A 424 -7.60 -9.89 15.42
C ARG A 424 -7.33 -11.19 14.67
N GLU A 425 -7.78 -11.26 13.42
CA GLU A 425 -7.64 -12.42 12.56
C GLU A 425 -6.99 -12.03 11.23
N ILE A 426 -6.29 -13.01 10.63
CA ILE A 426 -5.73 -12.96 9.29
C ILE A 426 -6.56 -13.90 8.40
N MET A 427 -7.71 -13.43 7.92
CA MET A 427 -8.67 -14.32 7.22
C MET A 427 -8.17 -14.90 5.88
N ARG A 428 -7.57 -16.09 5.81
CA ARG A 428 -7.30 -16.72 4.50
C ARG A 428 -8.61 -17.36 3.95
N THR A 429 -8.84 -17.23 2.64
CA THR A 429 -9.94 -17.84 1.84
C THR A 429 -11.41 -17.74 2.30
N LYS A 430 -12.21 -16.83 1.70
CA LYS A 430 -13.58 -17.16 1.23
C LYS A 430 -14.04 -16.29 0.05
N CYS A 431 -14.55 -16.95 -0.99
CA CYS A 431 -15.40 -16.36 -2.00
C CYS A 431 -16.78 -16.00 -1.40
N MET A 432 -17.09 -14.72 -1.21
CA MET A 432 -18.44 -14.23 -0.89
C MET A 432 -19.29 -14.04 -2.16
N LEU A 433 -19.26 -15.02 -3.06
CA LEU A 433 -20.18 -15.06 -4.21
C LEU A 433 -20.82 -16.44 -4.25
N GLY A 434 -21.89 -16.64 -3.48
CA GLY A 434 -22.69 -17.86 -3.61
C GLY A 434 -23.76 -18.17 -2.56
N SER A 435 -23.77 -17.54 -1.39
CA SER A 435 -24.89 -17.69 -0.45
C SER A 435 -25.64 -16.38 -0.33
N THR A 436 -26.87 -16.35 -0.83
CA THR A 436 -27.96 -15.55 -0.25
C THR A 436 -28.03 -15.85 1.25
N GLN A 437 -27.20 -15.20 2.05
CA GLN A 437 -27.52 -14.97 3.45
C GLN A 437 -28.35 -13.70 3.46
N SER A 438 -29.66 -13.90 3.56
CA SER A 438 -30.56 -12.92 4.13
C SER A 438 -29.86 -12.27 5.33
N TYR A 439 -29.66 -10.97 5.28
CA TYR A 439 -29.62 -10.18 6.49
C TYR A 439 -30.96 -10.42 7.18
N ALA A 440 -31.00 -11.40 8.08
CA ALA A 440 -32.10 -11.54 9.01
C ALA A 440 -32.09 -10.26 9.84
N THR A 441 -33.11 -9.44 9.64
CA THR A 441 -33.53 -8.38 10.52
C THR A 441 -33.57 -8.93 11.95
N SER A 442 -32.58 -8.59 12.78
CA SER A 442 -32.70 -8.75 14.23
C SER A 442 -33.52 -7.59 14.80
N SER A 443 -34.80 -7.56 14.42
CA SER A 443 -35.84 -7.00 15.28
C SER A 443 -36.08 -8.01 16.42
N ALA A 444 -35.50 -7.80 17.58
CA ALA A 444 -36.04 -8.25 18.88
C ALA A 444 -35.09 -7.86 20.03
N CYS A 445 -35.20 -6.61 20.47
CA CYS A 445 -35.15 -6.30 21.90
C CYS A 445 -35.94 -5.01 22.15
N ALA A 446 -37.22 -5.04 21.78
CA ALA A 446 -38.22 -4.16 22.34
C ALA A 446 -39.11 -5.04 23.21
N SER A 447 -38.78 -5.13 24.50
CA SER A 447 -39.74 -5.65 25.46
C SER A 447 -40.81 -4.58 25.65
N THR A 448 -42.03 -5.01 25.42
CA THR A 448 -43.27 -4.29 25.57
C THR A 448 -43.43 -3.80 27.01
N LYS A 449 -43.30 -2.48 27.20
CA LYS A 449 -44.08 -1.76 28.21
C LYS A 449 -44.89 -0.70 27.49
N THR A 450 -46.16 -1.02 27.32
CA THR A 450 -47.26 -0.12 27.00
C THR A 450 -47.22 1.10 27.90
N LEU A 451 -47.19 2.29 27.30
CA LEU A 451 -47.59 3.54 27.95
C LEU A 451 -48.62 4.26 27.06
N PRO A 452 -49.59 4.96 27.65
CA PRO A 452 -50.80 5.42 26.97
C PRO A 452 -50.52 6.67 26.15
N THR A 453 -51.29 6.80 25.07
CA THR A 453 -51.45 7.99 24.24
C THR A 453 -52.01 9.15 25.06
N ASP A 454 -51.23 10.22 25.20
CA ASP A 454 -51.76 11.57 25.48
C ASP A 454 -51.06 12.57 24.55
N PRO A 455 -51.79 13.21 23.61
CA PRO A 455 -51.22 14.18 22.68
C PRO A 455 -51.41 15.58 23.24
N ASN A 456 -50.53 16.04 24.14
CA ASN A 456 -50.38 17.46 24.47
C ASN A 456 -49.05 17.74 25.21
N HIS A 457 -48.42 18.86 24.82
CA HIS A 457 -47.18 19.50 25.34
C HIS A 457 -45.95 19.31 24.43
N TRP A 458 -45.66 20.22 23.48
CA TRP A 458 -45.09 21.59 23.61
C TRP A 458 -43.64 21.64 24.13
N ILE A 459 -42.73 22.14 23.27
CA ILE A 459 -41.54 23.01 23.53
C ILE A 459 -40.40 22.35 24.36
N TYR A 460 -39.10 22.33 24.02
CA TYR A 460 -38.17 23.18 23.27
C TYR A 460 -37.25 22.32 22.39
#